data_AF-A0A9X8J0U1-F1
#
_entry.id   AF-A0A9X8J0U1-F1
#
_cell.length_a   1.000
_cell.length_b   1.000
_cell.length_c   1.000
_cell.angle_alpha   90.00
_cell.angle_beta   90.00
_cell.angle_gamma   90.00
#
_symmetry.space_group_name_H-M   'P 1'
#
loop_
_entity.id
_entity.type
_entity.pdbx_description
1 polymer ?
#
loop_
_entity_poly.entity_id
_entity_poly.type
_entity_poly.pdbx_seq_one_letter_code
_entity_poly.pdbx_strand_id
1 'polypeptide(L)'
;MNIKQSFKLLAMFLSVLFVLFPLQKAFAEVMDHTKYEMNWSYSKSKKKPIRTELIKTADGKIAFCLNVDLKSPSGQDLPEMGKVDINVYRVLLNGYPQKSPQELGVSDWREAHYATQLAVWNALKQIDINDLDFRNKNVEKVTKDIVAKASASEELQEITMSVTPTEEQEAVLKNDFFETGLYTVETNAKSGTYKVQATGAPAGVKFANEKGETKTEFNVGEKFRILIPKQTPAGGFSFKVSGNLTKLQGIAHKGTPTIQNAVVLLERSEEKTSPELAVSWKKAEAPNEPHKPNQKR
;
A
#
# COMPACT_ATOMS: atom_id res chain seq x y z
N MET A 1 66.77 -47.13 26.57
CA MET A 1 66.28 -47.49 25.23
C MET A 1 64.76 -47.60 25.29
N ASN A 2 64.08 -47.07 24.28
CA ASN A 2 62.62 -47.00 24.06
C ASN A 2 61.83 -45.85 24.70
N ILE A 3 61.95 -44.73 23.99
CA ILE A 3 60.96 -43.66 23.84
C ILE A 3 59.68 -44.24 23.22
N LYS A 4 58.51 -43.92 23.77
CA LYS A 4 57.25 -43.89 23.01
C LYS A 4 56.49 -42.60 23.28
N GLN A 5 56.47 -41.77 22.24
CA GLN A 5 55.67 -40.56 22.04
C GLN A 5 54.17 -40.91 22.07
N SER A 6 53.37 -40.14 22.82
CA SER A 6 52.39 -39.14 22.35
C SER A 6 51.05 -39.70 21.87
N PHE A 7 49.93 -39.18 22.39
CA PHE A 7 48.92 -38.45 21.64
C PHE A 7 47.87 -37.91 22.64
N LYS A 8 47.91 -36.61 22.92
CA LYS A 8 46.81 -35.90 23.59
C LYS A 8 45.73 -35.66 22.53
N LEU A 9 44.54 -36.22 22.72
CA LEU A 9 43.39 -35.94 21.87
C LEU A 9 42.89 -34.52 22.18
N LEU A 10 43.14 -33.57 21.29
CA LEU A 10 42.58 -32.23 21.30
C LEU A 10 41.17 -32.32 20.68
N ALA A 11 40.12 -32.28 21.49
CA ALA A 11 38.75 -32.19 21.01
C ALA A 11 38.51 -30.78 20.45
N MET A 12 38.53 -30.65 19.13
CA MET A 12 38.23 -29.42 18.40
C MET A 12 36.70 -29.24 18.39
N PHE A 13 36.18 -28.29 19.16
CA PHE A 13 34.78 -27.86 19.09
C PHE A 13 34.56 -27.14 17.75
N LEU A 14 34.02 -27.85 16.76
CA LEU A 14 33.52 -27.26 15.53
C LEU A 14 32.20 -26.55 15.85
N SER A 15 32.27 -25.26 16.18
CA SER A 15 31.10 -24.40 16.32
C SER A 15 30.50 -24.14 14.93
N VAL A 16 29.57 -25.02 14.53
CA VAL A 16 28.69 -24.75 13.38
C VAL A 16 27.78 -23.61 13.79
N LEU A 17 28.14 -22.39 13.39
CA LEU A 17 27.29 -21.22 13.48
C LEU A 17 26.12 -21.43 12.49
N PHE A 18 25.06 -22.10 12.96
CA PHE A 18 23.77 -22.10 12.28
C PHE A 18 23.26 -20.65 12.29
N VAL A 19 23.58 -19.90 11.24
CA VAL A 19 22.85 -18.67 10.93
C VAL A 19 21.43 -19.13 10.62
N LEU A 20 20.58 -19.08 11.64
CA LEU A 20 19.13 -19.13 11.51
C LEU A 20 18.74 -17.90 10.69
N PHE A 21 18.86 -18.00 9.36
CA PHE A 21 18.09 -17.15 8.49
C PHE A 21 16.63 -17.38 8.90
N PRO A 22 15.87 -16.34 9.27
CA PRO A 22 14.45 -16.52 9.46
C PRO A 22 13.93 -17.09 8.14
N LEU A 23 13.40 -18.32 8.19
CA LEU A 23 12.56 -18.83 7.12
C LEU A 23 11.48 -17.76 6.93
N GLN A 24 11.64 -16.91 5.93
CA GLN A 24 10.52 -16.13 5.42
C GLN A 24 9.47 -17.20 5.14
N LYS A 25 8.37 -17.17 5.89
CA LYS A 25 7.21 -18.00 5.56
C LYS A 25 6.86 -17.59 4.13
N ALA A 26 7.24 -18.41 3.16
CA ALA A 26 6.78 -18.24 1.81
C ALA A 26 5.28 -18.45 1.91
N PHE A 27 4.53 -17.36 1.80
CA PHE A 27 3.09 -17.45 1.60
C PHE A 27 2.92 -18.06 0.22
N ALA A 28 2.69 -19.36 0.20
CA ALA A 28 2.29 -20.06 -1.00
C ALA A 28 0.77 -20.02 -1.07
N GLU A 29 0.26 -19.64 -2.23
CA GLU A 29 -1.17 -19.58 -2.49
C GLU A 29 -1.52 -20.72 -3.44
N VAL A 30 -2.50 -21.54 -3.06
CA VAL A 30 -3.05 -22.55 -3.96
C VAL A 30 -3.92 -21.82 -4.98
N MET A 31 -3.63 -22.02 -6.27
CA MET A 31 -4.41 -21.43 -7.36
C MET A 31 -4.98 -22.51 -8.26
N ASP A 32 -6.26 -22.36 -8.61
CA ASP A 32 -6.96 -23.23 -9.55
C ASP A 32 -7.65 -22.42 -10.64
N HIS A 33 -7.98 -23.06 -11.76
CA HIS A 33 -8.56 -22.40 -12.92
C HIS A 33 -9.91 -22.99 -13.32
N THR A 34 -10.78 -22.13 -13.87
CA THR A 34 -12.04 -22.52 -14.50
C THR A 34 -12.06 -22.04 -15.94
N LYS A 35 -12.31 -22.97 -16.87
CA LYS A 35 -12.48 -22.65 -18.28
C LYS A 35 -13.83 -21.96 -18.51
N TYR A 36 -13.85 -21.02 -19.44
CA TYR A 36 -15.07 -20.42 -19.96
C TYR A 36 -14.94 -20.22 -21.46
N GLU A 37 -16.07 -20.17 -22.17
CA GLU A 37 -16.07 -19.92 -23.61
C GLU A 37 -16.18 -18.42 -23.91
N MET A 38 -15.50 -17.99 -24.97
CA MET A 38 -15.50 -16.61 -25.45
C MET A 38 -15.20 -16.57 -26.95
N ASN A 39 -15.62 -15.50 -27.62
CA ASN A 39 -15.17 -15.17 -28.97
C ASN A 39 -13.72 -14.64 -28.91
N TRP A 40 -12.77 -15.56 -28.77
CA TRP A 40 -11.35 -15.26 -28.59
C TRP A 40 -10.76 -14.43 -29.71
N SER A 41 -10.02 -13.37 -29.37
CA SER A 41 -9.24 -12.58 -30.31
C SER A 41 -8.13 -13.43 -30.95
N TYR A 42 -7.78 -13.12 -32.19
CA TYR A 42 -6.71 -13.81 -32.92
C TYR A 42 -5.50 -12.89 -33.07
N SER A 43 -4.32 -13.33 -32.62
CA SER A 43 -3.08 -12.59 -32.85
C SER A 43 -2.51 -12.94 -34.22
N LYS A 44 -2.31 -11.93 -35.07
CA LYS A 44 -1.73 -12.12 -36.41
C LYS A 44 -0.26 -12.53 -36.31
N SER A 45 0.50 -11.87 -35.42
CA SER A 45 1.91 -12.19 -35.17
C SER A 45 2.12 -13.61 -34.63
N LYS A 46 1.34 -14.03 -33.62
CA LYS A 46 1.43 -15.38 -33.04
C LYS A 46 0.70 -16.46 -33.84
N LYS A 47 -0.09 -16.08 -34.85
CA LYS A 47 -0.89 -16.98 -35.70
C LYS A 47 -1.77 -17.96 -34.91
N LYS A 48 -2.34 -17.50 -33.79
CA LYS A 48 -3.22 -18.32 -32.94
C LYS A 48 -4.26 -17.46 -32.20
N PRO A 49 -5.40 -18.04 -31.81
CA PRO A 49 -6.30 -17.41 -30.85
C PRO A 49 -5.59 -17.20 -29.51
N ILE A 50 -5.83 -16.06 -28.88
CA ILE A 50 -5.34 -15.73 -27.54
C ILE A 50 -6.43 -16.12 -26.54
N ARG A 51 -6.21 -17.21 -25.81
CA ARG A 51 -7.19 -17.79 -24.87
C ARG A 51 -6.70 -17.62 -23.44
N THR A 52 -7.63 -17.66 -22.50
CA THR A 52 -7.33 -17.65 -21.07
C THR A 52 -8.38 -18.45 -20.29
N GLU A 53 -8.11 -18.67 -19.01
CA GLU A 53 -9.03 -19.25 -18.04
C GLU A 53 -9.17 -18.29 -16.85
N LEU A 54 -10.25 -18.44 -16.07
CA LEU A 54 -10.40 -17.69 -14.83
C LEU A 54 -9.58 -18.39 -13.73
N ILE A 55 -8.51 -17.75 -13.24
CA ILE A 55 -7.73 -18.28 -12.12
C ILE A 55 -8.23 -17.67 -10.81
N LYS A 56 -8.37 -18.50 -9.79
CA LYS A 56 -8.67 -18.05 -8.43
C LYS A 56 -7.72 -18.66 -7.41
N THR A 57 -7.43 -17.89 -6.38
CA THR A 57 -6.84 -18.35 -5.13
C THR A 57 -7.85 -19.20 -4.36
N ALA A 58 -7.38 -19.95 -3.35
CA ALA A 58 -8.25 -20.79 -2.51
C ALA A 58 -9.33 -19.98 -1.78
N ASP A 59 -9.02 -18.72 -1.44
CA ASP A 59 -9.96 -17.78 -0.82
C ASP A 59 -10.81 -16.96 -1.81
N GLY A 60 -10.75 -17.31 -3.10
CA GLY A 60 -11.66 -16.82 -4.14
C GLY A 60 -11.25 -15.51 -4.82
N LYS A 61 -10.07 -14.96 -4.52
CA LYS A 61 -9.54 -13.80 -5.23
C LYS A 61 -9.12 -14.17 -6.65
N ILE A 62 -9.36 -13.27 -7.59
CA ILE A 62 -9.02 -13.49 -9.00
C ILE A 62 -7.53 -13.23 -9.22
N ALA A 63 -6.87 -14.17 -9.88
CA ALA A 63 -5.50 -14.03 -10.34
C ALA A 63 -5.46 -13.88 -11.87
N PHE A 64 -4.44 -13.19 -12.37
CA PHE A 64 -4.19 -13.04 -13.80
C PHE A 64 -2.88 -13.69 -14.22
N CYS A 65 -2.91 -14.25 -15.43
CA CYS A 65 -1.79 -14.87 -16.11
C CYS A 65 -0.69 -13.86 -16.43
N LEU A 66 0.55 -14.16 -16.05
CA LEU A 66 1.72 -13.35 -16.40
C LEU A 66 2.53 -13.95 -17.57
N ASN A 67 2.09 -15.06 -18.19
CA ASN A 67 2.72 -15.60 -19.39
C ASN A 67 1.69 -16.22 -20.35
N VAL A 68 1.48 -15.58 -21.51
CA VAL A 68 0.50 -16.01 -22.52
C VAL A 68 0.83 -17.37 -23.18
N ASP A 69 2.06 -17.84 -23.07
CA ASP A 69 2.53 -19.06 -23.74
C ASP A 69 2.66 -20.27 -22.79
N LEU A 70 2.35 -20.11 -21.50
CA LEU A 70 2.39 -21.18 -20.49
C LEU A 70 0.99 -21.52 -19.94
N LYS A 71 0.87 -22.69 -19.31
CA LYS A 71 -0.41 -23.17 -18.76
C LYS A 71 -0.76 -22.47 -17.46
N SER A 72 -2.06 -22.26 -17.24
CA SER A 72 -2.61 -21.78 -15.97
C SER A 72 -2.39 -22.78 -14.83
N PRO A 73 -2.27 -22.31 -13.57
CA PRO A 73 -2.20 -23.16 -12.40
C PRO A 73 -3.48 -24.01 -12.24
N SER A 74 -3.33 -25.21 -11.69
CA SER A 74 -4.36 -26.24 -11.53
C SER A 74 -4.21 -26.95 -10.19
N GLY A 75 -4.21 -26.18 -9.09
CA GLY A 75 -4.08 -26.67 -7.72
C GLY A 75 -2.65 -26.72 -7.18
N GLN A 76 -1.67 -26.08 -7.84
CA GLN A 76 -0.31 -25.97 -7.30
C GLN A 76 -0.20 -24.83 -6.28
N ASP A 77 0.66 -25.03 -5.29
CA ASP A 77 1.15 -24.01 -4.36
C ASP A 77 2.15 -23.09 -5.07
N LEU A 78 1.79 -21.82 -5.25
CA LEU A 78 2.65 -20.83 -5.89
C LEU A 78 3.19 -19.83 -4.86
N PRO A 79 4.51 -19.83 -4.57
CA PRO A 79 5.11 -18.90 -3.62
C PRO A 79 5.15 -17.47 -4.18
N GLU A 80 4.95 -16.48 -3.32
CA GLU A 80 5.18 -15.07 -3.68
C GLU A 80 6.62 -14.84 -4.18
N MET A 81 6.77 -13.99 -5.20
CA MET A 81 8.07 -13.58 -5.74
C MET A 81 8.25 -12.05 -5.81
N GLY A 82 7.36 -11.30 -5.15
CA GLY A 82 7.43 -9.84 -5.05
C GLY A 82 6.28 -9.13 -5.77
N LYS A 83 6.44 -7.82 -5.97
CA LYS A 83 5.46 -6.96 -6.63
C LYS A 83 5.62 -7.02 -8.16
N VAL A 84 4.52 -6.91 -8.91
CA VAL A 84 4.57 -6.76 -10.37
C VAL A 84 5.00 -5.36 -10.79
N ASP A 85 5.40 -5.23 -12.06
CA ASP A 85 5.67 -3.94 -12.70
C ASP A 85 4.48 -2.97 -12.58
N ILE A 86 4.80 -1.68 -12.49
CA ILE A 86 3.79 -0.63 -12.26
C ILE A 86 2.72 -0.58 -13.35
N ASN A 87 3.05 -0.92 -14.59
CA ASN A 87 2.08 -0.92 -15.69
C ASN A 87 1.05 -2.03 -15.52
N VAL A 88 1.48 -3.22 -15.06
CA VAL A 88 0.58 -4.33 -14.75
C VAL A 88 -0.31 -3.96 -13.57
N TYR A 89 0.26 -3.38 -12.51
CA TYR A 89 -0.51 -2.91 -11.35
C TYR A 89 -1.62 -1.92 -11.77
N ARG A 90 -1.30 -0.92 -12.60
CA ARG A 90 -2.27 0.07 -13.10
C ARG A 90 -3.34 -0.56 -13.98
N VAL A 91 -3.01 -1.56 -14.79
CA VAL A 91 -4.02 -2.35 -15.53
C VAL A 91 -4.98 -3.02 -14.56
N LEU A 92 -4.48 -3.67 -13.51
CA LEU A 92 -5.31 -4.39 -12.54
C LEU A 92 -6.25 -3.46 -11.76
N LEU A 93 -5.83 -2.23 -11.42
CA LEU A 93 -6.69 -1.23 -10.78
C LEU A 93 -7.82 -0.72 -11.69
N ASN A 94 -7.56 -0.65 -12.99
CA ASN A 94 -8.50 -0.11 -13.98
C ASN A 94 -9.35 -1.19 -14.66
N GLY A 95 -9.04 -2.47 -14.42
CA GLY A 95 -9.74 -3.62 -14.99
C GLY A 95 -10.59 -4.38 -13.97
N TYR A 96 -11.05 -5.55 -14.39
CA TYR A 96 -11.83 -6.47 -13.57
C TYR A 96 -10.92 -7.24 -12.59
N PRO A 97 -11.34 -7.54 -11.35
CA PRO A 97 -12.63 -7.20 -10.73
C PRO A 97 -12.65 -5.88 -9.97
N GLN A 98 -11.58 -5.06 -10.02
CA GLN A 98 -11.59 -3.75 -9.33
C GLN A 98 -12.63 -2.80 -9.90
N LYS A 99 -12.91 -2.93 -11.20
CA LYS A 99 -14.08 -2.39 -11.87
C LYS A 99 -15.05 -3.53 -12.19
N SER A 100 -16.30 -3.34 -11.80
CA SER A 100 -17.39 -4.24 -12.17
C SER A 100 -17.56 -4.27 -13.70
N PRO A 101 -18.18 -5.33 -14.26
CA PRO A 101 -18.51 -5.36 -15.69
C PRO A 101 -19.26 -4.10 -16.12
N GLN A 102 -20.21 -3.62 -15.32
CA GLN A 102 -21.03 -2.44 -15.60
C GLN A 102 -20.19 -1.15 -15.65
N GLU A 103 -19.25 -0.96 -14.71
CA GLU A 103 -18.30 0.17 -14.75
C GLU A 103 -17.39 0.13 -15.98
N LEU A 104 -17.07 -1.07 -16.48
CA LEU A 104 -16.34 -1.28 -17.72
C LEU A 104 -17.23 -1.16 -18.98
N GLY A 105 -18.55 -1.01 -18.81
CA GLY A 105 -19.50 -0.86 -19.91
C GLY A 105 -19.89 -2.16 -20.60
N VAL A 106 -19.79 -3.30 -19.91
CA VAL A 106 -20.21 -4.63 -20.38
C VAL A 106 -21.11 -5.32 -19.36
N SER A 107 -21.96 -6.25 -19.79
CA SER A 107 -22.85 -7.00 -18.90
C SER A 107 -22.31 -8.38 -18.52
N ASP A 108 -21.29 -8.88 -19.22
CA ASP A 108 -20.74 -10.21 -19.02
C ASP A 108 -19.36 -10.14 -18.34
N TRP A 109 -19.24 -10.79 -17.17
CA TRP A 109 -17.98 -10.85 -16.44
C TRP A 109 -16.86 -11.51 -17.25
N ARG A 110 -17.18 -12.41 -18.19
CA ARG A 110 -16.20 -13.07 -19.05
C ARG A 110 -15.57 -12.10 -20.04
N GLU A 111 -16.34 -11.14 -20.55
CA GLU A 111 -15.82 -10.06 -21.40
C GLU A 111 -14.89 -9.15 -20.59
N ALA A 112 -15.32 -8.73 -19.39
CA ALA A 112 -14.53 -7.90 -18.49
C ALA A 112 -13.22 -8.57 -18.05
N HIS A 113 -13.29 -9.85 -17.65
CA HIS A 113 -12.12 -10.65 -17.29
C HIS A 113 -11.16 -10.82 -18.47
N TYR A 114 -11.66 -11.26 -19.63
CA TYR A 114 -10.82 -11.46 -20.82
C TYR A 114 -10.16 -10.17 -21.28
N ALA A 115 -10.91 -9.06 -21.31
CA ALA A 115 -10.37 -7.77 -21.70
C ALA A 115 -9.25 -7.30 -20.76
N THR A 116 -9.39 -7.55 -19.46
CA THR A 116 -8.37 -7.27 -18.45
C THR A 116 -7.14 -8.14 -18.64
N GLN A 117 -7.31 -9.44 -18.90
CA GLN A 117 -6.19 -10.35 -19.17
C GLN A 117 -5.39 -9.96 -20.42
N LEU A 118 -6.07 -9.54 -21.49
CA LEU A 118 -5.40 -9.01 -22.68
C LEU A 118 -4.59 -7.74 -22.35
N ALA A 119 -5.16 -6.83 -21.55
CA ALA A 119 -4.46 -5.62 -21.11
C ALA A 119 -3.23 -5.96 -20.25
N VAL A 120 -3.29 -6.98 -19.39
CA VAL A 120 -2.14 -7.46 -18.59
C VAL A 120 -1.02 -7.95 -19.51
N TRP A 121 -1.34 -8.79 -20.50
CA TRP A 121 -0.33 -9.27 -21.46
C TRP A 121 0.22 -8.17 -22.36
N ASN A 122 -0.56 -7.14 -22.66
CA ASN A 122 -0.09 -5.94 -23.36
C ASN A 122 0.89 -5.14 -22.51
N ALA A 123 0.59 -4.91 -21.23
CA ALA A 123 1.50 -4.24 -20.30
C ALA A 123 2.83 -5.00 -20.13
N LEU A 124 2.78 -6.33 -20.18
CA LEU A 124 3.96 -7.21 -20.20
C LEU A 124 4.68 -7.28 -21.55
N LYS A 125 4.16 -6.59 -22.59
CA LYS A 125 4.68 -6.61 -23.98
C LYS A 125 4.73 -8.01 -24.59
N GLN A 126 3.87 -8.92 -24.15
CA GLN A 126 3.78 -10.29 -24.68
C GLN A 126 2.82 -10.39 -25.87
N ILE A 127 1.90 -9.44 -25.96
CA ILE A 127 1.02 -9.21 -27.11
C ILE A 127 0.97 -7.69 -27.39
N ASP A 128 0.65 -7.32 -28.62
CA ASP A 128 0.26 -5.97 -28.99
C ASP A 128 -1.25 -5.98 -29.28
N ILE A 129 -2.02 -5.16 -28.57
CA ILE A 129 -3.48 -5.10 -28.78
C ILE A 129 -3.85 -4.60 -30.17
N ASN A 130 -2.97 -3.90 -30.88
CA ASN A 130 -3.19 -3.47 -32.27
C ASN A 130 -2.94 -4.60 -33.29
N ASP A 131 -2.21 -5.65 -32.91
CA ASP A 131 -2.00 -6.86 -33.71
C ASP A 131 -3.20 -7.82 -33.64
N LEU A 132 -4.09 -7.64 -32.66
CA LEU A 132 -5.22 -8.51 -32.43
C LEU A 132 -6.37 -8.23 -33.42
N ASP A 133 -6.85 -9.29 -34.04
CA ASP A 133 -8.19 -9.35 -34.64
C ASP A 133 -9.20 -9.66 -33.54
N PHE A 134 -9.88 -8.62 -33.04
CA PHE A 134 -10.89 -8.74 -32.00
C PHE A 134 -12.20 -9.27 -32.58
N ARG A 135 -12.55 -10.50 -32.17
CA ARG A 135 -13.82 -11.14 -32.58
C ARG A 135 -15.01 -10.72 -31.73
N ASN A 136 -14.76 -9.96 -30.66
CA ASN A 136 -15.77 -9.34 -29.81
C ASN A 136 -15.45 -7.84 -29.64
N LYS A 137 -16.34 -6.97 -30.13
CA LYS A 137 -16.19 -5.51 -30.08
C LYS A 137 -16.25 -4.93 -28.67
N ASN A 138 -17.00 -5.56 -27.76
CA ASN A 138 -17.03 -5.16 -26.36
C ASN A 138 -15.65 -5.37 -25.73
N VAL A 139 -15.06 -6.54 -25.94
CA VAL A 139 -13.70 -6.85 -25.46
C VAL A 139 -12.68 -5.88 -26.04
N GLU A 140 -12.75 -5.56 -27.34
CA GLU A 140 -11.87 -4.56 -27.96
C GLU A 140 -11.95 -3.21 -27.25
N LYS A 141 -13.17 -2.69 -27.08
CA LYS A 141 -13.42 -1.40 -26.44
C LYS A 141 -12.87 -1.39 -25.01
N VAL A 142 -13.19 -2.41 -24.22
CA VAL A 142 -12.77 -2.50 -22.82
C VAL A 142 -11.26 -2.66 -22.70
N THR A 143 -10.62 -3.51 -23.50
CA THR A 143 -9.16 -3.68 -23.47
C THR A 143 -8.45 -2.36 -23.78
N LYS A 144 -8.88 -1.64 -24.83
CA LYS A 144 -8.30 -0.35 -25.20
C LYS A 144 -8.49 0.71 -24.12
N ASP A 145 -9.68 0.75 -23.49
CA ASP A 145 -9.97 1.68 -22.39
C ASP A 145 -9.12 1.39 -21.14
N ILE A 146 -8.99 0.12 -20.74
CA ILE A 146 -8.13 -0.28 -19.61
C ILE A 146 -6.68 0.11 -19.87
N VAL A 147 -6.15 -0.16 -21.08
CA VAL A 147 -4.77 0.20 -21.45
C VAL A 147 -4.58 1.71 -21.41
N ALA A 148 -5.50 2.49 -22.00
CA ALA A 148 -5.42 3.95 -21.99
C ALA A 148 -5.46 4.52 -20.57
N LYS A 149 -6.38 4.06 -19.72
CA LYS A 149 -6.47 4.47 -18.30
C LYS A 149 -5.24 4.06 -17.50
N ALA A 150 -4.70 2.87 -17.73
CA ALA A 150 -3.47 2.42 -17.07
C ALA A 150 -2.28 3.29 -17.47
N SER A 151 -2.16 3.67 -18.74
CA SER A 151 -1.10 4.57 -19.22
C SER A 151 -1.22 6.00 -18.67
N ALA A 152 -2.45 6.50 -18.49
CA ALA A 152 -2.71 7.83 -17.93
C ALA A 152 -2.69 7.87 -16.39
N SER A 153 -2.67 6.71 -15.72
CA SER A 153 -2.71 6.62 -14.26
C SER A 153 -1.39 7.03 -13.64
N GLU A 154 -1.44 7.81 -12.56
CA GLU A 154 -0.29 8.18 -11.73
C GLU A 154 -0.15 7.29 -10.49
N GLU A 155 -1.02 6.28 -10.33
CA GLU A 155 -1.03 5.42 -9.15
C GLU A 155 0.32 4.76 -8.92
N LEU A 156 0.72 4.76 -7.65
CA LEU A 156 1.92 4.11 -7.14
C LEU A 156 1.53 2.86 -6.37
N GLN A 157 2.34 1.82 -6.48
CA GLN A 157 2.15 0.58 -5.72
C GLN A 157 2.74 0.68 -4.30
N GLU A 158 3.75 1.54 -4.12
CA GLU A 158 4.30 1.87 -2.80
C GLU A 158 3.33 2.76 -2.02
N ILE A 159 3.25 2.52 -0.71
CA ILE A 159 2.48 3.36 0.20
C ILE A 159 3.26 4.65 0.45
N THR A 160 2.58 5.79 0.34
CA THR A 160 3.12 7.12 0.67
C THR A 160 2.41 7.72 1.87
N MET A 161 3.11 8.51 2.67
CA MET A 161 2.53 9.25 3.79
C MET A 161 3.28 10.56 3.99
N SER A 162 2.55 11.66 4.12
CA SER A 162 3.04 12.98 4.49
C SER A 162 2.08 13.64 5.48
N VAL A 163 2.57 14.68 6.16
CA VAL A 163 1.78 15.47 7.11
C VAL A 163 1.90 16.93 6.70
N THR A 164 0.75 17.60 6.57
CA THR A 164 0.67 19.00 6.13
C THR A 164 -0.14 19.81 7.15
N PRO A 165 0.30 21.01 7.58
CA PRO A 165 1.55 21.67 7.16
C PRO A 165 2.79 21.02 7.77
N THR A 166 3.92 21.15 7.07
CA THR A 166 5.24 20.72 7.53
C THR A 166 5.94 21.77 8.39
N GLU A 167 5.59 23.05 8.20
CA GLU A 167 6.13 24.16 8.98
C GLU A 167 5.66 24.11 10.42
N GLU A 168 6.50 24.61 11.32
CA GLU A 168 6.17 24.76 12.72
C GLU A 168 4.94 25.68 12.88
N GLN A 169 3.96 25.23 13.65
CA GLN A 169 2.79 26.05 13.98
C GLN A 169 2.94 26.66 15.37
N GLU A 170 2.63 27.95 15.48
CA GLU A 170 2.43 28.61 16.78
C GLU A 170 0.97 28.41 17.22
N ALA A 171 0.75 27.64 18.28
CA ALA A 171 -0.56 27.39 18.87
C ALA A 171 -1.08 28.65 19.58
N VAL A 172 -2.36 28.95 19.37
CA VAL A 172 -3.01 30.18 19.83
C VAL A 172 -3.99 29.86 20.95
N LEU A 173 -4.00 30.68 22.01
CA LEU A 173 -4.91 30.50 23.14
C LEU A 173 -6.38 30.62 22.71
N LYS A 174 -7.16 29.57 22.98
CA LYS A 174 -8.62 29.51 22.83
C LYS A 174 -9.20 28.81 24.05
N ASN A 175 -10.01 29.54 24.82
CA ASN A 175 -10.62 29.06 26.07
C ASN A 175 -9.56 28.49 27.04
N ASP A 176 -9.54 27.17 27.23
CA ASP A 176 -8.68 26.48 28.19
C ASP A 176 -7.40 25.88 27.57
N PHE A 177 -7.20 26.01 26.25
CA PHE A 177 -6.07 25.42 25.54
C PHE A 177 -5.41 26.40 24.56
N PHE A 178 -4.10 26.28 24.36
CA PHE A 178 -3.48 26.72 23.12
C PHE A 178 -3.76 25.66 22.05
N GLU A 179 -4.33 26.08 20.92
CA GLU A 179 -4.69 25.19 19.82
C GLU A 179 -3.86 25.49 18.57
N THR A 180 -3.35 24.46 17.93
CA THR A 180 -2.82 24.57 16.56
C THR A 180 -3.96 24.70 15.54
N GLY A 181 -3.61 25.04 14.31
CA GLY A 181 -4.42 24.67 13.14
C GLY A 181 -4.50 23.14 12.97
N LEU A 182 -5.28 22.71 11.98
CA LEU A 182 -5.41 21.30 11.65
C LEU A 182 -4.21 20.83 10.83
N TYR A 183 -3.68 19.67 11.21
CA TYR A 183 -2.77 18.85 10.42
C TYR A 183 -3.56 17.80 9.66
N THR A 184 -3.22 17.62 8.39
CA THR A 184 -3.75 16.58 7.51
C THR A 184 -2.68 15.52 7.31
N VAL A 185 -3.05 14.24 7.45
CA VAL A 185 -2.20 13.11 7.05
C VAL A 185 -2.59 12.71 5.63
N GLU A 186 -1.73 13.03 4.67
CA GLU A 186 -1.95 12.74 3.26
C GLU A 186 -1.30 11.40 2.91
N THR A 187 -2.07 10.50 2.28
CA THR A 187 -1.59 9.17 1.91
C THR A 187 -2.34 8.64 0.70
N ASN A 188 -1.67 7.80 -0.09
CA ASN A 188 -2.28 7.04 -1.19
C ASN A 188 -2.86 5.68 -0.75
N ALA A 189 -2.90 5.41 0.56
CA ALA A 189 -3.46 4.20 1.13
C ALA A 189 -4.98 4.18 1.03
N LYS A 190 -5.54 2.98 0.87
CA LYS A 190 -6.99 2.76 0.80
C LYS A 190 -7.65 2.92 2.17
N SER A 191 -6.95 2.51 3.23
CA SER A 191 -7.44 2.55 4.61
C SER A 191 -6.27 2.48 5.59
N GLY A 192 -6.55 2.60 6.87
CA GLY A 192 -5.57 2.49 7.95
C GLY A 192 -5.86 3.45 9.09
N THR A 193 -4.97 3.43 10.08
CA THR A 193 -4.99 4.35 11.21
C THR A 193 -3.64 5.02 11.38
N TYR A 194 -3.63 6.15 12.08
CA TYR A 194 -2.40 6.83 12.50
C TYR A 194 -2.49 7.36 13.92
N LYS A 195 -1.32 7.48 14.55
CA LYS A 195 -1.13 8.00 15.90
C LYS A 195 -0.13 9.14 15.87
N VAL A 196 -0.36 10.12 16.74
CA VAL A 196 0.59 11.22 16.96
C VAL A 196 1.47 10.88 18.15
N GLN A 197 2.77 10.83 17.93
CA GLN A 197 3.79 10.52 18.93
C GLN A 197 4.55 11.81 19.25
N ALA A 198 4.28 12.40 20.41
CA ALA A 198 4.97 13.60 20.84
C ALA A 198 6.20 13.28 21.69
N THR A 199 7.29 13.97 21.42
CA THR A 199 8.57 13.89 22.13
C THR A 199 8.74 15.17 22.94
N GLY A 200 8.87 15.04 24.28
CA GLY A 200 9.04 16.20 25.16
C GLY A 200 7.77 17.05 25.34
N ALA A 201 6.59 16.52 25.01
CA ALA A 201 5.33 17.23 25.22
C ALA A 201 5.06 17.47 26.73
N PRO A 202 4.58 18.67 27.10
CA PRO A 202 4.10 18.95 28.45
C PRO A 202 2.94 18.04 28.87
N ALA A 203 2.77 17.89 30.19
CA ALA A 203 1.66 17.10 30.74
C ALA A 203 0.29 17.69 30.33
N GLY A 204 -0.62 16.82 29.93
CA GLY A 204 -1.99 17.20 29.57
C GLY A 204 -2.19 17.63 28.11
N VAL A 205 -1.16 17.55 27.27
CA VAL A 205 -1.32 17.68 25.81
C VAL A 205 -2.29 16.61 25.29
N LYS A 206 -3.19 17.04 24.41
CA LYS A 206 -4.20 16.19 23.77
C LYS A 206 -4.19 16.40 22.26
N PHE A 207 -4.65 15.39 21.53
CA PHE A 207 -4.88 15.48 20.09
C PHE A 207 -6.38 15.36 19.84
N ALA A 208 -6.93 16.26 19.03
CA ALA A 208 -8.36 16.29 18.75
C ALA A 208 -8.62 16.35 17.24
N ASN A 209 -9.72 15.76 16.80
CA ASN A 209 -10.12 15.81 15.39
C ASN A 209 -10.79 17.15 15.02
N GLU A 210 -11.27 17.28 13.77
CA GLU A 210 -11.95 18.49 13.29
C GLU A 210 -13.21 18.85 14.10
N LYS A 211 -13.84 17.85 14.76
CA LYS A 211 -15.04 18.02 15.60
C LYS A 211 -14.70 18.35 17.06
N GLY A 212 -13.42 18.42 17.42
CA GLY A 212 -12.96 18.66 18.80
C GLY A 212 -12.95 17.40 19.68
N GLU A 213 -13.19 16.22 19.13
CA GLU A 213 -13.15 14.96 19.87
C GLU A 213 -11.69 14.58 20.13
N THR A 214 -11.32 14.39 21.40
CA THR A 214 -9.96 13.95 21.76
C THR A 214 -9.77 12.48 21.43
N LYS A 215 -8.68 12.13 20.74
CA LYS A 215 -8.36 10.77 20.31
C LYS A 215 -6.86 10.47 20.49
N THR A 216 -6.54 9.19 20.66
CA THR A 216 -5.17 8.68 20.67
C THR A 216 -4.79 8.02 19.34
N GLU A 217 -5.79 7.71 18.52
CA GLU A 217 -5.66 7.11 17.20
C GLU A 217 -6.73 7.69 16.28
N PHE A 218 -6.36 7.93 15.04
CA PHE A 218 -7.18 8.54 14.01
C PHE A 218 -7.24 7.60 12.80
N ASN A 219 -8.37 7.59 12.10
CA ASN A 219 -8.47 6.91 10.82
C ASN A 219 -7.84 7.77 9.72
N VAL A 220 -7.31 7.13 8.68
CA VAL A 220 -6.94 7.84 7.44
C VAL A 220 -8.12 8.70 6.96
N GLY A 221 -7.84 9.95 6.60
CA GLY A 221 -8.83 10.95 6.22
C GLY A 221 -9.33 11.84 7.36
N GLU A 222 -9.15 11.44 8.62
CA GLU A 222 -9.32 12.39 9.73
C GLU A 222 -8.15 13.38 9.75
N LYS A 223 -8.44 14.63 10.11
CA LYS A 223 -7.42 15.62 10.48
C LYS A 223 -7.32 15.70 11.98
N PHE A 224 -6.19 16.20 12.49
CA PHE A 224 -6.00 16.41 13.92
C PHE A 224 -5.45 17.80 14.22
N ARG A 225 -5.68 18.30 15.43
CA ARG A 225 -4.98 19.45 16.01
C ARG A 225 -4.42 19.08 17.37
N ILE A 226 -3.46 19.86 17.82
CA ILE A 226 -2.83 19.72 19.13
C ILE A 226 -3.46 20.72 20.09
N LEU A 227 -3.85 20.25 21.28
CA LEU A 227 -4.39 21.04 22.37
C LEU A 227 -3.39 21.03 23.54
N ILE A 228 -2.89 22.19 23.92
CA ILE A 228 -1.91 22.37 25.00
C ILE A 228 -2.60 23.13 26.15
N PRO A 229 -2.61 22.62 27.40
CA PRO A 229 -3.31 23.30 28.49
C PRO A 229 -2.83 24.75 28.71
N LYS A 230 -3.74 25.70 28.96
CA LYS A 230 -3.39 27.14 29.10
C LYS A 230 -2.37 27.47 30.19
N GLN A 231 -2.26 26.63 31.22
CA GLN A 231 -1.30 26.79 32.33
C GLN A 231 0.14 26.39 31.97
N THR A 232 0.34 25.85 30.77
CA THR A 232 1.65 25.40 30.31
C THR A 232 2.55 26.60 30.04
N PRO A 233 3.76 26.69 30.62
CA PRO A 233 4.73 27.75 30.30
C PRO A 233 5.01 27.80 28.80
N ALA A 234 5.33 28.98 28.26
CA ALA A 234 5.70 29.14 26.86
C ALA A 234 6.84 28.18 26.47
N GLY A 235 6.77 27.65 25.26
CA GLY A 235 7.73 26.67 24.79
C GLY A 235 7.34 26.05 23.46
N GLY A 236 7.95 24.91 23.17
CA GLY A 236 7.64 24.09 22.01
C GLY A 236 8.01 22.63 22.27
N PHE A 237 7.48 21.74 21.44
CA PHE A 237 7.87 20.33 21.45
C PHE A 237 7.78 19.74 20.04
N SER A 238 8.46 18.62 19.86
CA SER A 238 8.48 17.90 18.59
C SER A 238 7.52 16.72 18.59
N PHE A 239 6.98 16.36 17.43
CA PHE A 239 6.14 15.19 17.27
C PHE A 239 6.37 14.50 15.92
N LYS A 240 5.95 13.24 15.85
CA LYS A 240 5.87 12.45 14.62
C LYS A 240 4.48 11.86 14.49
N VAL A 241 4.10 11.52 13.27
CA VAL A 241 2.90 10.75 12.96
C VAL A 241 3.34 9.38 12.49
N SER A 242 2.85 8.32 13.13
CA SER A 242 3.07 6.94 12.71
C SER A 242 1.75 6.31 12.31
N GLY A 243 1.68 5.79 11.09
CA GLY A 243 0.49 5.16 10.53
C GLY A 243 0.71 3.68 10.23
N ASN A 244 -0.32 2.86 10.45
CA ASN A 244 -0.44 1.53 9.88
C ASN A 244 -1.42 1.63 8.70
N LEU A 245 -0.89 1.57 7.49
CA LEU A 245 -1.59 1.96 6.27
C LEU A 245 -1.74 0.76 5.36
N THR A 246 -2.93 0.58 4.79
CA THR A 246 -3.27 -0.55 3.94
C THR A 246 -3.55 -0.10 2.51
N LYS A 247 -2.91 -0.75 1.53
CA LYS A 247 -3.13 -0.51 0.10
C LYS A 247 -3.18 -1.83 -0.68
N LEU A 248 -3.87 -1.81 -1.82
CA LEU A 248 -3.79 -2.91 -2.78
C LEU A 248 -2.42 -2.93 -3.47
N GLN A 249 -1.81 -4.10 -3.57
CA GLN A 249 -0.57 -4.32 -4.29
C GLN A 249 -0.72 -5.54 -5.21
N GLY A 250 -0.13 -5.49 -6.40
CA GLY A 250 -0.10 -6.61 -7.34
C GLY A 250 1.03 -7.56 -6.96
N ILE A 251 0.69 -8.63 -6.26
CA ILE A 251 1.66 -9.62 -5.78
C ILE A 251 1.80 -10.72 -6.82
N ALA A 252 3.03 -10.91 -7.31
CA ALA A 252 3.38 -11.96 -8.24
C ALA A 252 3.65 -13.26 -7.49
N HIS A 253 3.14 -14.37 -8.03
CA HIS A 253 3.35 -15.72 -7.56
C HIS A 253 4.12 -16.50 -8.62
N LYS A 254 5.17 -17.21 -8.19
CA LYS A 254 6.08 -17.93 -9.06
C LYS A 254 5.49 -19.28 -9.45
N GLY A 255 5.29 -19.47 -10.75
CA GLY A 255 4.93 -20.74 -11.35
C GLY A 255 6.08 -21.74 -11.38
N THR A 256 5.93 -22.76 -12.22
CA THR A 256 6.96 -23.76 -12.52
C THR A 256 7.48 -23.55 -13.96
N PRO A 257 8.46 -24.33 -14.45
CA PRO A 257 8.86 -24.22 -15.86
C PRO A 257 7.72 -24.46 -16.87
N THR A 258 6.63 -25.13 -16.47
CA THR A 258 5.49 -25.45 -17.34
C THR A 258 4.19 -24.74 -16.95
N ILE A 259 4.14 -24.17 -15.74
CA ILE A 259 3.01 -23.42 -15.20
C ILE A 259 3.41 -21.96 -15.09
N GLN A 260 2.58 -21.06 -15.61
CA GLN A 260 2.90 -19.64 -15.61
C GLN A 260 2.94 -19.01 -14.21
N ASN A 261 3.66 -17.90 -14.11
CA ASN A 261 3.49 -16.99 -12.99
C ASN A 261 2.11 -16.36 -13.04
N ALA A 262 1.57 -16.00 -11.87
CA ALA A 262 0.29 -15.32 -11.74
C ALA A 262 0.43 -14.07 -10.90
N VAL A 263 -0.51 -13.12 -11.03
CA VAL A 263 -0.60 -11.93 -10.17
C VAL A 263 -1.96 -11.87 -9.51
N VAL A 264 -1.98 -11.49 -8.24
CA VAL A 264 -3.20 -11.21 -7.47
C VAL A 264 -3.09 -9.81 -6.88
N LEU A 265 -4.17 -9.02 -6.95
CA LEU A 265 -4.28 -7.78 -6.17
C LEU A 265 -4.64 -8.14 -4.73
N LEU A 266 -3.73 -7.83 -3.80
CA LEU A 266 -3.89 -8.14 -2.38
C LEU A 266 -3.73 -6.88 -1.53
N GLU A 267 -4.55 -6.77 -0.48
CA GLU A 267 -4.35 -5.74 0.53
C GLU A 267 -3.09 -6.07 1.35
N ARG A 268 -2.22 -5.06 1.48
CA ARG A 268 -0.97 -5.13 2.23
C ARG A 268 -0.88 -3.92 3.14
N SER A 269 -0.53 -4.18 4.39
CA SER A 269 -0.32 -3.14 5.39
C SER A 269 1.17 -2.85 5.57
N GLU A 270 1.50 -1.57 5.72
CA GLU A 270 2.86 -1.12 6.01
C GLU A 270 2.80 -0.04 7.10
N GLU A 271 3.79 -0.05 7.98
CA GLU A 271 4.00 1.06 8.91
C GLU A 271 4.78 2.18 8.22
N LYS A 272 4.25 3.41 8.31
CA LYS A 272 4.93 4.63 7.87
C LYS A 272 5.07 5.59 9.03
N THR A 273 6.16 6.33 9.05
CA THR A 273 6.38 7.39 10.04
C THR A 273 6.81 8.67 9.33
N SER A 274 6.23 9.80 9.73
CA SER A 274 6.58 11.11 9.20
C SER A 274 7.99 11.53 9.65
N PRO A 275 8.58 12.54 8.99
CA PRO A 275 9.63 13.34 9.60
C PRO A 275 9.18 13.94 10.94
N GLU A 276 10.14 14.42 11.72
CA GLU A 276 9.87 15.18 12.93
C GLU A 276 9.30 16.56 12.57
N LEU A 277 8.23 16.94 13.26
CA LEU A 277 7.52 18.20 13.13
C LEU A 277 7.56 18.92 14.48
N ALA A 278 7.35 20.23 14.49
CA ALA A 278 7.39 21.03 15.70
C ALA A 278 6.10 21.85 15.89
N VAL A 279 5.82 22.17 17.15
CA VAL A 279 4.80 23.12 17.57
C VAL A 279 5.36 23.99 18.68
N SER A 280 5.02 25.27 18.68
CA SER A 280 5.33 26.21 19.76
C SER A 280 4.10 26.98 20.23
N TRP A 281 4.21 27.65 21.36
CA TRP A 281 3.20 28.58 21.87
C TRP A 281 3.87 29.64 22.73
N LYS A 282 3.31 30.85 22.69
CA LYS A 282 3.72 31.96 23.56
C LYS A 282 2.87 32.00 24.82
N LYS A 283 3.40 32.61 25.88
CA LYS A 283 2.68 32.82 27.13
C LYS A 283 1.47 33.71 26.86
N ALA A 284 0.33 33.39 27.46
CA ALA A 284 -0.82 34.29 27.49
C ALA A 284 -0.38 35.61 28.16
N GLU A 285 -0.44 36.73 27.46
CA GLU A 285 -0.29 38.04 28.09
C GLU A 285 -1.44 38.22 29.08
N ALA A 286 -1.12 38.59 30.32
CA ALA A 286 -2.15 38.98 31.27
C ALA A 286 -2.87 40.22 30.72
N PRO A 287 -4.21 40.32 30.84
CA PRO A 287 -4.90 41.55 30.47
C PRO A 287 -4.26 42.70 31.25
N ASN A 288 -3.80 43.74 30.55
CA ASN A 288 -3.30 44.96 31.19
C ASN A 288 -4.36 45.47 32.18
N GLU A 289 -4.10 45.35 33.48
CA GLU A 289 -4.92 46.01 34.48
C GLU A 289 -4.92 47.51 34.16
N PRO A 290 -6.10 48.16 34.05
CA PRO A 290 -6.14 49.59 33.84
C PRO A 290 -5.44 50.27 35.01
N HIS A 291 -4.39 51.01 34.69
CA HIS A 291 -3.57 51.78 35.61
C HIS A 291 -4.49 52.70 36.43
N LYS A 292 -4.77 52.35 37.70
CA LYS A 292 -5.49 53.24 38.60
C LYS A 292 -4.61 54.49 38.82
N PRO A 293 -5.09 55.70 38.49
CA PRO A 293 -4.32 56.90 38.75
C PRO A 293 -4.15 57.07 40.26
N ASN A 294 -2.89 57.23 40.68
CA ASN A 294 -2.50 57.58 42.03
C ASN A 294 -3.31 58.80 42.51
N GLN A 295 -4.23 58.62 43.45
CA GLN A 295 -4.75 59.72 44.25
C GLN A 295 -3.71 60.07 45.31
N LYS A 296 -3.02 61.19 45.09
CA LYS A 296 -2.27 61.90 46.12
C LYS A 296 -3.21 62.78 46.93
N ARG A 297 -3.00 62.72 48.25
CA ARG A 297 -3.49 63.55 49.37
C ARG A 297 -4.83 63.16 49.97
#